data_AF-A0A3R6A309-F1
#
_entry.id   AF-A0A3R6A309-F1
#
_cell.length_a   1.000
_cell.length_b   1.000
_cell.length_c   1.000
_cell.angle_alpha   90.00
_cell.angle_beta   90.00
_cell.angle_gamma   90.00
#
_symmetry.space_group_name_H-M   'P 1'
#
loop_
_entity.id
_entity.type
_entity.pdbx_description
1 polymer ?
#
loop_
_entity_poly.entity_id
_entity_poly.type
_entity_poly.pdbx_seq_one_letter_code
_entity_poly.pdbx_strand_id
1 'polypeptide(L)'
;MAINALEEVQKYRKIEKDLKERYHANVDIPLLMHHFIETVFEGEKHEEFCLLTNEDAKVWEEYKAIGTPEECRAAVEMQTAIPRELIEGKYFCPKCHNLMPYPGYCGCGQKVY
;
A
#
# COMPACT_ATOMS: atom_id res chain seq x y z
N MET A 1 2.40 5.92 -44.07
CA MET A 1 2.40 4.46 -43.82
C MET A 1 3.81 3.90 -43.67
N ALA A 2 4.73 4.06 -44.64
CA ALA A 2 6.12 3.55 -44.49
C ALA A 2 6.96 4.26 -43.41
N ILE A 3 6.73 5.57 -43.18
CA ILE A 3 7.46 6.36 -42.17
C ILE A 3 7.11 5.90 -40.74
N ASN A 4 5.81 5.69 -40.46
CA ASN A 4 5.35 5.23 -39.15
C ASN A 4 5.93 3.85 -38.78
N ALA A 5 6.02 2.93 -39.76
CA ALA A 5 6.63 1.62 -39.54
C ALA A 5 8.14 1.72 -39.23
N LEU A 6 8.84 2.69 -39.84
CA LEU A 6 10.26 2.93 -39.56
C LEU A 6 10.47 3.52 -38.16
N GLU A 7 9.63 4.47 -37.75
CA GLU A 7 9.66 5.07 -36.42
C GLU A 7 9.38 4.03 -35.33
N GLU A 8 8.42 3.13 -35.55
CA GLU A 8 8.13 2.02 -34.63
C GLU A 8 9.33 1.07 -34.49
N VAL A 9 9.92 0.64 -35.60
CA VAL A 9 11.11 -0.24 -35.58
C VAL A 9 12.30 0.43 -34.89
N GLN A 10 12.47 1.75 -35.03
CA GLN A 10 13.52 2.50 -34.34
C GLN A 10 13.33 2.52 -32.81
N LYS A 11 12.09 2.59 -32.32
CA LYS A 11 11.80 2.49 -30.88
C LYS A 11 12.30 1.17 -30.30
N TYR A 12 11.99 0.04 -30.97
CA TYR A 12 12.42 -1.29 -30.51
C TYR A 12 13.94 -1.46 -30.54
N ARG A 13 14.62 -0.95 -31.58
CA ARG A 13 16.10 -0.98 -31.66
C ARG A 13 16.77 -0.21 -30.52
N LYS A 14 16.17 0.91 -30.09
CA LYS A 14 16.68 1.69 -28.95
C LYS A 14 16.55 0.90 -27.65
N ILE A 15 15.39 0.28 -27.41
CA ILE A 15 15.16 -0.56 -26.23
C ILE A 15 16.15 -1.72 -26.18
N GLU A 16 16.37 -2.41 -27.31
CA GLU A 16 17.33 -3.52 -27.41
C GLU A 16 18.76 -3.08 -27.05
N LYS A 17 19.17 -1.90 -27.50
CA LYS A 17 20.47 -1.32 -27.17
C LYS A 17 20.59 -1.00 -25.67
N ASP A 18 19.59 -0.32 -25.11
CA ASP A 18 19.56 0.07 -23.69
C ASP A 18 19.54 -1.15 -22.75
N LEU A 19 18.95 -2.28 -23.19
CA LEU A 19 18.98 -3.55 -22.46
C LEU A 19 20.37 -4.21 -22.52
N LYS A 20 20.98 -4.25 -23.70
CA LYS A 20 22.34 -4.80 -23.88
C LYS A 20 23.39 -4.03 -23.07
N GLU A 21 23.26 -2.71 -22.98
CA GLU A 21 24.17 -1.86 -22.20
C GLU A 21 24.01 -2.05 -20.68
N ARG A 22 22.77 -2.21 -20.19
CA ARG A 22 22.50 -2.36 -18.74
C ARG A 22 22.85 -3.74 -18.17
N TYR A 23 22.65 -4.81 -18.95
CA TYR A 23 22.79 -6.18 -18.45
C TYR A 23 24.08 -6.89 -18.92
N HIS A 24 24.98 -6.17 -19.60
CA HIS A 24 26.37 -6.56 -19.91
C HIS A 24 26.63 -7.97 -20.49
N ALA A 25 25.69 -8.63 -21.15
CA ALA A 25 25.95 -9.73 -22.10
C ALA A 25 24.65 -10.17 -22.80
N ASN A 26 24.76 -10.62 -24.05
CA ASN A 26 23.77 -11.31 -24.89
C ASN A 26 22.44 -11.69 -24.18
N VAL A 27 21.56 -10.69 -24.02
CA VAL A 27 20.21 -10.92 -23.52
C VAL A 27 19.40 -11.49 -24.68
N ASP A 28 19.17 -12.80 -24.66
CA ASP A 28 18.21 -13.44 -25.55
C ASP A 28 16.80 -13.00 -25.12
N ILE A 29 16.27 -11.96 -25.77
CA ILE A 29 14.99 -11.34 -25.41
C ILE A 29 13.84 -12.34 -25.35
N PRO A 30 13.69 -13.31 -26.28
CA PRO A 30 12.77 -14.42 -26.14
C PRO A 30 12.88 -15.18 -24.81
N LEU A 31 14.09 -15.55 -24.39
CA LEU A 31 14.33 -16.27 -23.14
C LEU A 31 14.04 -15.39 -21.92
N LEU A 32 14.40 -14.11 -21.97
CA LEU A 32 14.07 -13.15 -20.92
C LEU A 32 12.55 -13.00 -20.77
N MET A 33 11.82 -12.92 -21.89
CA MET A 33 10.38 -12.75 -21.89
C MET A 33 9.65 -14.02 -21.43
N HIS A 34 10.17 -15.20 -21.80
CA HIS A 34 9.68 -16.48 -21.28
C HIS A 34 9.89 -16.58 -19.77
N HIS A 35 11.10 -16.29 -19.30
CA HIS A 35 11.43 -16.31 -17.89
C HIS A 35 10.57 -15.32 -17.10
N PHE A 36 10.33 -14.12 -17.64
CA PHE A 36 9.46 -13.13 -17.02
C PHE A 36 8.00 -13.59 -16.96
N ILE A 37 7.50 -14.24 -18.02
CA ILE A 37 6.13 -14.78 -18.03
C ILE A 37 5.97 -15.90 -16.98
N GLU A 38 6.89 -16.85 -16.95
CA GLU A 38 6.84 -17.96 -15.99
C GLU A 38 7.00 -17.46 -14.54
N THR A 39 8.01 -16.63 -14.27
CA THR A 39 8.29 -16.19 -12.89
C THR A 39 7.28 -15.16 -12.36
N VAL A 40 6.93 -14.13 -13.16
CA VAL A 40 6.11 -13.02 -12.69
C VAL A 40 4.61 -13.33 -12.79
N PHE A 41 4.18 -14.10 -13.80
CA PHE A 41 2.75 -14.39 -14.02
C PHE A 41 2.30 -15.76 -13.51
N GLU A 42 3.19 -16.75 -13.27
CA GLU A 42 2.80 -18.02 -12.64
C GLU A 42 2.84 -17.98 -11.09
N GLY A 43 3.10 -16.80 -10.52
CA GLY A 43 2.78 -16.50 -9.12
C GLY A 43 3.91 -16.64 -8.12
N GLU A 44 5.18 -16.71 -8.55
CA GLU A 44 6.29 -16.53 -7.63
C GLU A 44 6.36 -15.06 -7.19
N LYS A 45 6.19 -14.82 -5.87
CA LYS A 45 6.35 -13.48 -5.30
C LYS A 45 7.81 -13.07 -5.39
N HIS A 46 8.10 -12.11 -6.24
CA HIS A 46 9.41 -11.51 -6.34
C HIS A 46 9.40 -10.12 -5.68
N GLU A 47 10.20 -9.92 -4.62
CA GLU A 47 10.18 -8.67 -3.84
C GLU A 47 10.59 -7.43 -4.66
N GLU A 48 11.39 -7.62 -5.71
CA GLU A 48 11.85 -6.55 -6.61
C GLU A 48 10.94 -6.29 -7.81
N PHE A 49 9.98 -7.18 -8.11
CA PHE A 49 9.05 -6.98 -9.22
C PHE A 49 7.73 -6.43 -8.71
N CYS A 50 7.55 -5.13 -8.89
CA CYS A 50 6.29 -4.46 -8.63
C CYS A 50 5.35 -4.70 -9.83
N LEU A 51 4.27 -5.46 -9.63
CA LEU A 51 3.17 -5.59 -10.59
C LEU A 51 2.42 -4.25 -10.78
N LEU A 52 2.58 -3.33 -9.83
CA LEU A 52 1.98 -2.01 -9.85
C LEU A 52 2.75 -1.10 -10.80
N THR A 53 2.04 -0.16 -11.42
CA THR A 53 2.70 0.93 -12.15
C THR A 53 3.53 1.78 -11.17
N ASN A 54 4.47 2.58 -11.69
CA ASN A 54 5.25 3.49 -10.85
C ASN A 54 4.37 4.48 -10.06
N GLU A 55 3.19 4.81 -10.58
CA GLU A 55 2.22 5.69 -9.91
C GLU A 55 1.50 4.92 -8.79
N ASP A 56 1.01 3.72 -9.09
CA ASP A 56 0.33 2.85 -8.11
C ASP A 56 1.26 2.41 -6.97
N ALA A 57 2.55 2.20 -7.25
CA ALA A 57 3.54 1.87 -6.23
C ALA A 57 3.70 3.00 -5.20
N LYS A 58 3.68 4.27 -5.64
CA LYS A 58 3.72 5.43 -4.72
C LYS A 58 2.46 5.52 -3.87
N VAL A 59 1.30 5.36 -4.50
CA VAL A 59 0.00 5.33 -3.81
C VAL A 59 -0.05 4.21 -2.78
N TRP A 60 0.55 3.05 -3.10
CA TRP A 60 0.63 1.92 -2.18
C TRP A 60 1.50 2.21 -0.95
N GLU A 61 2.64 2.89 -1.12
CA GLU A 61 3.45 3.32 0.03
C GLU A 61 2.71 4.34 0.91
N GLU A 62 2.02 5.30 0.30
CA GLU A 62 1.18 6.27 1.03
C GLU A 62 0.06 5.57 1.81
N TYR A 63 -0.59 4.57 1.20
CA TYR A 63 -1.64 3.80 1.85
C TYR A 63 -1.10 2.98 3.04
N LYS A 64 0.06 2.33 2.88
CA LYS A 64 0.71 1.60 3.97
C LYS A 64 1.09 2.50 5.15
N ALA A 65 1.36 3.78 4.90
CA ALA A 65 1.66 4.74 5.95
C ALA A 65 0.44 5.15 6.81
N ILE A 66 -0.79 4.90 6.35
CA ILE A 66 -2.02 5.22 7.12
C ILE A 66 -2.15 4.29 8.34
N GLY A 67 -1.74 3.02 8.20
CA GLY A 67 -1.83 1.99 9.22
C GLY A 67 -2.42 0.69 8.69
N THR A 68 -2.37 -0.35 9.51
CA THR A 68 -3.00 -1.64 9.20
C THR A 68 -4.53 -1.54 9.26
N PRO A 69 -5.26 -2.41 8.54
CA PRO A 69 -6.71 -2.50 8.67
C PRO A 69 -7.18 -2.69 10.12
N GLU A 70 -6.43 -3.43 10.92
CA GLU A 70 -6.68 -3.69 12.34
C GLU A 70 -6.58 -2.41 13.19
N GLU A 71 -5.52 -1.63 12.99
CA GLU A 71 -5.33 -0.33 13.66
C GLU A 71 -6.42 0.66 13.26
N CYS A 72 -6.79 0.71 11.98
CA CYS A 72 -7.87 1.55 11.50
C CYS A 72 -9.21 1.16 12.13
N ARG A 73 -9.51 -0.15 12.23
CA ARG A 73 -10.73 -0.63 12.91
C ARG A 73 -10.74 -0.25 14.38
N ALA A 74 -9.63 -0.45 15.09
CA ALA A 74 -9.51 -0.08 16.50
C ALA A 74 -9.67 1.43 16.71
N ALA A 75 -9.15 2.26 15.81
CA ALA A 75 -9.34 3.71 15.85
C ALA A 75 -10.82 4.09 15.67
N VAL A 76 -11.53 3.45 14.74
CA VAL A 76 -12.98 3.67 14.53
C VAL A 76 -13.80 3.27 15.76
N GLU A 77 -13.47 2.14 16.39
CA GLU A 77 -14.12 1.72 17.64
C GLU A 77 -13.93 2.76 18.76
N MET A 78 -12.74 3.33 18.90
CA MET A 78 -12.48 4.40 19.88
C MET A 78 -13.27 5.69 19.59
N GLN A 79 -13.53 5.99 18.31
CA GLN A 79 -14.33 7.15 17.90
C GLN A 79 -15.84 6.93 18.03
N THR A 80 -16.28 5.68 18.15
CA THR A 80 -17.68 5.35 18.39
C THR A 80 -18.04 5.74 19.82
N ALA A 81 -19.02 6.63 19.99
CA ALA A 81 -19.38 7.15 21.30
C ALA A 81 -19.99 6.06 22.18
N ILE A 82 -19.45 5.89 23.39
CA ILE A 82 -19.98 4.97 24.41
C ILE A 82 -20.35 5.79 25.65
N PRO A 83 -21.51 5.57 26.29
CA PRO A 83 -21.87 6.31 27.49
C PRO A 83 -20.88 6.07 28.63
N ARG A 84 -20.68 7.11 29.46
CA ARG A 84 -19.85 7.03 30.67
C ARG A 84 -20.50 6.12 31.70
N GLU A 85 -19.68 5.40 32.44
CA GLU A 85 -20.12 4.60 33.59
C GLU A 85 -20.36 5.50 34.80
N LEU A 86 -21.43 5.25 35.56
CA LEU A 86 -21.73 5.97 36.78
C LEU A 86 -21.44 5.06 37.99
N ILE A 87 -20.41 5.40 38.76
CA ILE A 87 -20.01 4.65 39.97
C ILE A 87 -20.00 5.65 41.12
N GLU A 88 -20.82 5.41 42.15
CA GLU A 88 -20.93 6.27 43.34
C GLU A 88 -21.18 7.77 43.02
N GLY A 89 -22.00 8.04 42.00
CA GLY A 89 -22.31 9.41 41.57
C GLY A 89 -21.21 10.11 40.77
N LYS A 90 -20.11 9.42 40.45
CA LYS A 90 -19.02 9.91 39.60
C LYS A 90 -19.02 9.21 38.25
N TYR A 91 -18.61 9.92 37.21
CA TYR A 91 -18.54 9.40 35.85
C TYR A 91 -17.16 8.84 35.52
N PHE A 92 -17.10 7.70 34.84
CA PHE A 92 -15.88 7.00 34.46
C PHE A 92 -15.88 6.57 32.99
N CYS A 93 -14.69 6.44 32.41
CA CYS A 93 -14.50 5.88 31.08
C CYS A 93 -14.74 4.37 31.10
N PRO A 94 -15.59 3.82 30.21
CA PRO A 94 -15.89 2.38 30.18
C PRO A 94 -14.70 1.50 29.76
N LYS A 95 -13.67 2.09 29.13
CA LYS A 95 -12.52 1.33 28.61
C LYS A 95 -11.37 1.22 29.59
N CYS A 96 -11.06 2.30 30.31
CA CYS A 96 -9.92 2.37 31.22
C CYS A 96 -10.29 2.71 32.67
N HIS A 97 -11.58 2.92 32.96
CA HIS A 97 -12.10 3.28 34.28
C HIS A 97 -11.47 4.55 34.87
N ASN A 98 -10.92 5.43 34.03
CA ASN A 98 -10.46 6.75 34.46
C ASN A 98 -11.66 7.66 34.75
N LEU A 99 -11.54 8.49 35.79
CA LEU A 99 -12.54 9.50 36.15
C LEU A 99 -12.75 10.49 35.00
N MET A 100 -14.00 10.63 34.54
CA MET A 100 -14.42 11.45 33.40
C MET A 100 -15.51 12.45 33.83
N PRO A 101 -15.15 13.52 34.57
CA PRO A 101 -16.13 14.49 35.06
C PRO A 101 -16.88 15.20 33.93
N TYR A 102 -16.21 15.41 32.79
CA TYR A 102 -16.75 16.06 31.61
C TYR A 102 -16.94 15.06 30.45
N PRO A 103 -17.95 15.26 29.57
CA PRO A 103 -18.10 14.47 28.35
C PRO A 103 -17.01 14.83 27.32
N GLY A 104 -16.85 14.01 26.29
CA GLY A 104 -15.86 14.22 25.23
C GLY A 104 -14.93 13.02 25.06
N TYR A 105 -13.62 13.24 25.01
CA TYR A 105 -12.64 12.17 24.83
C TYR A 105 -11.93 11.86 26.15
N CYS A 106 -11.85 10.57 26.49
CA CYS A 106 -10.96 10.11 27.54
C CYS A 106 -9.50 10.19 27.08
N GLY A 107 -8.55 10.30 28.01
CA GLY A 107 -7.11 10.24 27.71
C GLY A 107 -6.65 8.94 27.03
N CYS A 108 -7.44 7.87 27.10
CA CYS A 108 -7.20 6.65 26.32
C CYS A 108 -7.72 6.71 24.86
N GLY A 109 -8.28 7.84 24.44
CA GLY A 109 -8.83 8.06 23.09
C GLY A 109 -10.29 7.70 22.90
N GLN A 110 -10.95 7.05 23.88
CA GLN A 110 -12.36 6.67 23.79
C GLN A 110 -13.28 7.90 23.80
N LYS A 111 -14.15 8.02 22.80
CA LYS A 111 -15.24 9.01 22.78
C LYS A 111 -16.34 8.58 23.74
N VAL A 112 -16.69 9.47 24.66
CA VAL A 112 -17.76 9.30 25.63
C VAL A 112 -18.80 10.41 25.49
N TYR A 113 -19.93 10.06 24.87
CA TYR A 113 -21.02 10.95 24.42
C TYR A 113 -20.75 11.71 23.11
#